data_AF-A0A4R1WR02-F1
#
_entry.id   AF-A0A4R1WR02-F1
#
_cell.length_a   1.000
_cell.length_b   1.000
_cell.length_c   1.000
_cell.angle_alpha   90.00
_cell.angle_beta   90.00
_cell.angle_gamma   90.00
#
_symmetry.space_group_name_H-M   'P 1'
#
loop_
_entity.id
_entity.type
_entity.pdbx_description
1 polymer ?
#
loop_
_entity_poly.entity_id
_entity_poly.type
_entity_poly.pdbx_seq_one_letter_code
_entity_poly.pdbx_strand_id
1 'polypeptide(L)'
;MKVVLLSTRRLPPAYFDTVRADLGGRPDVGLDVVAWVPPAGPVDGLVESFTLIGPGKMPVETVPPAVPADSASTPPADAEAVPADVSEATKAPAPEAVAEPEPEPEPEPEPAPAAAKPRPTGAKRVVKAVQWRYRRLRRAGGKVLPKSIKKAAPIRKLTANRRGNDLSKNYWTRVQSRPDVMKVVEQADVVIALDAGSIWAGWQLGQRRTDTPVVLGLPAARRELDRLVGAGNG
;
A
#
# COMPACT_ATOMS: atom_id res chain seq x y z
N MET A 1 -25.93 9.98 -3.67
CA MET A 1 -25.19 8.74 -3.37
C MET A 1 -24.04 9.06 -2.43
N LYS A 2 -23.74 8.18 -1.47
CA LYS A 2 -22.74 8.40 -0.44
C LYS A 2 -21.52 7.52 -0.66
N VAL A 3 -20.37 8.15 -0.89
CA VAL A 3 -19.11 7.46 -1.20
C VAL A 3 -18.09 7.74 -0.09
N VAL A 4 -17.51 6.66 0.46
CA VAL A 4 -16.47 6.78 1.49
C VAL A 4 -15.10 6.50 0.91
N LEU A 5 -14.19 7.46 1.04
CA LEU A 5 -12.80 7.38 0.61
C LEU A 5 -11.91 7.00 1.79
N LEU A 6 -11.18 5.90 1.67
CA LEU A 6 -10.16 5.48 2.64
C LEU A 6 -8.78 5.88 2.11
N SER A 7 -8.03 6.66 2.91
CA SER A 7 -6.66 7.01 2.55
C SER A 7 -5.71 7.03 3.75
N THR A 8 -4.46 6.64 3.48
CA THR A 8 -3.34 6.81 4.40
C THR A 8 -2.37 7.91 3.98
N ARG A 9 -2.64 8.59 2.86
CA ARG A 9 -1.77 9.63 2.28
C ARG A 9 -2.34 11.02 2.53
N ARG A 10 -1.47 12.02 2.36
CA ARG A 10 -1.87 13.43 2.36
C ARG A 10 -2.57 13.75 1.05
N LEU A 11 -3.85 14.08 1.11
CA LEU A 11 -4.67 14.41 -0.05
C LEU A 11 -4.66 15.92 -0.29
N PRO A 12 -4.30 16.41 -1.50
CA PRO A 12 -4.43 17.81 -1.83
C PRO A 12 -5.89 18.16 -2.15
N PRO A 13 -6.36 19.39 -1.87
CA PRO A 13 -7.75 19.80 -2.12
C PRO A 13 -8.20 19.56 -3.58
N ALA A 14 -7.36 19.93 -4.55
CA ALA A 14 -7.62 19.71 -5.98
C ALA A 14 -7.83 18.23 -6.37
N TYR A 15 -7.38 17.29 -5.53
CA TYR A 15 -7.62 15.87 -5.78
C TYR A 15 -9.10 15.52 -5.64
N PHE A 16 -9.86 16.20 -4.78
CA PHE A 16 -11.29 15.90 -4.62
C PHE A 16 -12.09 16.27 -5.87
N ASP A 17 -11.67 17.31 -6.60
CA ASP A 17 -12.28 17.66 -7.89
C ASP A 17 -11.99 16.59 -8.94
N THR A 18 -10.76 16.06 -8.98
CA THR A 18 -10.42 14.94 -9.86
C THR A 18 -11.19 13.67 -9.50
N VAL A 19 -11.37 13.39 -8.20
CA VAL A 19 -12.17 12.26 -7.73
C VAL A 19 -13.61 12.41 -8.19
N ARG A 20 -14.22 13.60 -8.04
CA ARG A 20 -15.58 13.82 -8.54
C ARG A 20 -15.67 13.64 -10.04
N ALA A 21 -14.73 14.19 -10.79
CA ALA A 21 -14.68 14.04 -12.25
C ALA A 21 -14.58 12.56 -12.66
N ASP A 22 -13.69 11.79 -12.03
CA ASP A 22 -13.50 10.36 -12.29
C ASP A 22 -14.70 9.50 -11.88
N LEU A 23 -15.44 9.93 -10.85
CA LEU A 23 -16.71 9.33 -10.45
C LEU A 23 -17.89 9.79 -11.34
N GLY A 24 -17.62 10.57 -12.40
CA GLY A 24 -18.56 10.98 -13.45
C GLY A 24 -19.12 12.38 -13.30
N GLY A 25 -18.47 13.25 -12.53
CA GLY A 25 -18.76 14.69 -12.45
C GLY A 25 -20.13 15.04 -11.85
N ARG A 26 -20.76 14.12 -11.11
CA ARG A 26 -22.13 14.32 -10.63
C ARG A 26 -22.14 15.09 -9.30
N PRO A 27 -23.00 16.12 -9.15
CA PRO A 27 -23.04 16.94 -7.94
C PRO A 27 -23.77 16.26 -6.76
N ASP A 28 -24.52 15.18 -6.99
CA ASP A 28 -25.28 14.43 -5.98
C ASP A 28 -24.45 13.35 -5.25
N VAL A 29 -23.17 13.22 -5.61
CA VAL A 29 -22.23 12.31 -4.95
C VAL A 29 -21.60 13.01 -3.74
N GLY A 30 -22.07 12.64 -2.55
CA GLY A 30 -21.47 13.03 -1.28
C GLY A 30 -20.17 12.25 -1.05
N LEU A 31 -19.09 12.97 -0.74
CA LEU A 31 -17.78 12.40 -0.46
C LEU A 31 -17.49 12.50 1.04
N ASP A 32 -17.37 11.35 1.69
CA ASP A 32 -16.86 11.24 3.05
C ASP A 32 -15.44 10.67 3.02
N VAL A 33 -14.53 11.26 3.80
CA VAL A 33 -13.12 10.87 3.79
C VAL A 33 -12.69 10.39 5.16
N VAL A 34 -12.12 9.19 5.21
CA VAL A 34 -11.44 8.65 6.38
C VAL A 34 -9.96 8.60 6.07
N ALA A 35 -9.19 9.47 6.74
CA ALA A 35 -7.79 9.69 6.42
C ALA A 35 -6.87 9.42 7.62
N TRP A 36 -5.69 8.84 7.35
CA TRP A 36 -4.62 8.76 8.35
C TRP A 36 -3.86 10.07 8.53
N VAL A 37 -3.71 10.84 7.44
CA VAL A 37 -2.89 12.06 7.40
C VAL A 37 -3.83 13.24 7.13
N PRO A 38 -3.62 14.41 7.77
CA PRO A 38 -4.41 15.60 7.46
C PRO A 38 -4.25 16.01 5.98
N PRO A 39 -5.25 16.71 5.41
CA PRO A 39 -5.17 17.17 4.03
C PRO A 39 -4.04 18.18 3.81
N ALA A 40 -3.70 18.45 2.55
CA ALA A 40 -2.65 19.42 2.22
C ALA A 40 -3.06 20.87 2.48
N GLY A 41 -4.36 21.16 2.44
CA GLY A 41 -4.98 22.45 2.71
C GLY A 41 -6.41 22.28 3.21
N PRO A 42 -7.20 23.37 3.31
CA PRO A 42 -8.60 23.31 3.69
C PRO A 42 -9.41 22.50 2.68
N VAL A 43 -10.41 21.76 3.17
CA VAL A 43 -11.29 20.89 2.38
C VAL A 43 -12.77 21.18 2.63
N ASP A 44 -13.06 22.26 3.35
CA ASP A 44 -14.43 22.67 3.68
C ASP A 44 -15.19 22.99 2.39
N GLY A 45 -16.38 22.44 2.25
CA GLY A 45 -17.19 22.52 1.01
C GLY A 45 -16.76 21.56 -0.11
N LEU A 46 -15.57 20.94 -0.04
CA LEU A 46 -15.13 19.93 -1.01
C LEU A 46 -15.55 18.51 -0.63
N VAL A 47 -15.77 18.23 0.65
CA VAL A 47 -16.20 16.93 1.16
C VAL A 47 -17.30 17.14 2.19
N GLU A 48 -18.19 16.16 2.33
CA GLU A 48 -19.28 16.21 3.31
C GLU A 48 -18.74 16.04 4.73
N SER A 49 -17.83 15.09 4.92
CA SER A 49 -17.06 14.96 6.16
C SER A 49 -15.62 14.52 5.90
N PHE A 50 -14.71 15.04 6.72
CA PHE A 50 -13.32 14.60 6.75
C PHE A 50 -12.95 14.13 8.15
N THR A 51 -12.78 12.81 8.31
CA THR A 51 -12.42 12.17 9.57
C THR A 51 -10.95 11.80 9.60
N LEU A 52 -10.15 12.55 10.36
CA LEU A 52 -8.74 12.24 10.63
C LEU A 52 -8.63 11.20 11.75
N ILE A 53 -8.08 10.01 11.47
CA ILE A 53 -7.92 8.91 12.44
C ILE A 53 -6.46 8.68 12.87
N GLY A 54 -5.51 9.20 12.10
CA GLY A 54 -4.08 9.08 12.38
C GLY A 54 -3.52 10.27 13.17
N PRO A 55 -2.19 10.29 13.39
CA PRO A 55 -1.53 11.35 14.15
C PRO A 55 -1.50 12.65 13.34
N GLY A 56 -2.08 13.72 13.88
CA GLY A 56 -2.08 15.04 13.26
C GLY A 56 -3.22 15.92 13.77
N LYS A 57 -3.24 17.17 13.33
CA LYS A 57 -4.38 18.08 13.48
C LYS A 57 -4.87 18.50 12.10
N MET A 58 -6.17 18.67 11.93
CA MET A 58 -6.75 19.21 10.70
C MET A 58 -6.19 20.61 10.45
N PRO A 59 -5.83 20.96 9.19
CA PRO A 59 -5.57 22.33 8.82
C PRO A 59 -6.86 23.11 9.02
N VAL A 60 -6.88 24.03 9.99
CA VAL A 60 -7.99 24.97 10.14
C VAL A 60 -7.75 26.05 9.10
N GLU A 61 -8.79 26.37 8.32
CA GLU A 61 -8.78 27.56 7.48
C GLU A 61 -8.53 28.75 8.39
N THR A 62 -7.32 29.30 8.31
CA THR A 62 -7.02 30.58 8.93
C THR A 62 -7.69 31.61 8.06
N VAL A 63 -8.95 31.92 8.35
CA VAL A 63 -9.64 33.09 7.81
C VAL A 63 -8.71 34.28 8.11
N PRO A 64 -8.02 34.85 7.11
CA PRO A 64 -7.15 35.97 7.38
C PRO A 64 -8.05 37.15 7.76
N PRO A 65 -7.73 37.92 8.83
CA PRO A 65 -8.37 39.21 9.01
C PRO A 65 -8.11 40.02 7.73
N ALA A 66 -9.20 40.52 7.12
CA ALA A 66 -9.16 41.28 5.88
C ALA A 66 -8.12 42.41 5.97
N VAL A 67 -6.99 42.24 5.28
CA VAL A 67 -6.03 43.29 5.00
C VAL A 67 -6.20 43.68 3.53
N PRO A 68 -6.37 44.98 3.22
CA PRO A 68 -6.70 45.43 1.88
C PRO A 68 -5.53 45.25 0.91
N ALA A 69 -5.91 45.08 -0.36
CA ALA A 69 -5.07 44.86 -1.52
C ALA A 69 -3.94 45.88 -1.68
N ASP A 70 -2.74 45.41 -2.06
CA ASP A 70 -1.94 46.14 -3.03
C ASP A 70 -0.96 45.25 -3.83
N SER A 71 -1.04 45.41 -5.14
CA SER A 71 0.02 45.37 -6.18
C SER A 71 0.89 44.13 -6.46
N ALA A 72 0.64 43.61 -7.68
CA ALA A 72 1.57 43.57 -8.83
C ALA A 72 2.16 42.22 -9.28
N SER A 73 1.76 41.87 -10.51
CA SER A 73 2.27 40.87 -11.45
C SER A 73 3.79 40.88 -11.67
N THR A 74 4.36 39.74 -12.08
CA THR A 74 4.89 39.45 -13.46
C THR A 74 5.58 38.06 -13.51
N PRO A 75 5.32 37.20 -14.53
CA PRO A 75 6.08 35.96 -14.84
C PRO A 75 7.17 36.22 -15.92
N PRO A 76 8.15 35.33 -16.20
CA PRO A 76 7.96 34.35 -17.29
C PRO A 76 8.87 33.09 -17.31
N ALA A 77 8.51 32.19 -18.25
CA ALA A 77 9.31 31.34 -19.17
C ALA A 77 10.25 30.24 -18.62
N ASP A 78 10.04 28.97 -18.96
CA ASP A 78 10.28 28.24 -20.23
C ASP A 78 11.75 27.78 -20.39
N ALA A 79 11.95 26.46 -20.50
CA ALA A 79 13.14 25.82 -21.09
C ALA A 79 12.99 24.29 -21.10
N GLU A 80 12.38 23.84 -22.19
CA GLU A 80 12.44 22.53 -22.83
C GLU A 80 13.88 22.08 -23.14
N ALA A 81 14.21 20.80 -22.92
CA ALA A 81 15.25 20.04 -23.65
C ALA A 81 15.22 18.53 -23.31
N VAL A 82 14.67 17.74 -24.22
CA VAL A 82 15.08 16.35 -24.55
C VAL A 82 16.28 16.44 -25.54
N PRO A 83 17.11 15.42 -25.89
CA PRO A 83 16.72 14.03 -26.16
C PRO A 83 17.79 12.91 -25.92
N ALA A 84 17.37 11.70 -26.30
CA ALA A 84 18.12 10.61 -26.96
C ALA A 84 19.12 9.78 -26.13
N ASP A 85 18.89 8.48 -25.91
CA ASP A 85 18.97 7.33 -26.85
C ASP A 85 20.38 6.73 -26.87
N VAL A 86 20.55 5.50 -26.33
CA VAL A 86 21.43 4.45 -26.89
C VAL A 86 20.96 3.06 -26.40
N SER A 87 20.37 2.32 -27.33
CA SER A 87 20.51 0.90 -27.69
C SER A 87 20.99 -0.16 -26.67
N GLU A 88 20.08 -1.10 -26.39
CA GLU A 88 20.10 -2.50 -26.88
C GLU A 88 21.44 -3.25 -27.03
N ALA A 89 21.62 -4.33 -26.26
CA ALA A 89 22.43 -5.48 -26.68
C ALA A 89 22.03 -6.77 -25.93
N THR A 90 21.19 -7.53 -26.63
CA THR A 90 20.77 -8.91 -26.40
C THR A 90 21.94 -9.88 -26.54
N LYS A 91 22.11 -10.86 -25.63
CA LYS A 91 22.73 -12.15 -25.99
C LYS A 91 22.34 -13.27 -25.03
N ALA A 92 21.38 -14.10 -25.46
CA ALA A 92 21.37 -15.53 -25.15
C ALA A 92 22.46 -16.21 -26.01
N PRO A 93 23.00 -17.36 -25.59
CA PRO A 93 22.36 -18.61 -26.03
C PRO A 93 22.38 -19.73 -24.97
N ALA A 94 21.40 -20.62 -25.09
CA ALA A 94 21.40 -21.99 -24.58
C ALA A 94 21.81 -22.93 -25.76
N PRO A 95 21.59 -24.26 -25.68
CA PRO A 95 22.08 -25.31 -24.77
C PRO A 95 22.79 -26.44 -25.56
N GLU A 96 23.47 -27.37 -24.89
CA GLU A 96 23.84 -28.74 -25.36
C GLU A 96 24.76 -29.36 -24.28
N ALA A 97 24.88 -30.66 -24.00
CA ALA A 97 24.12 -31.88 -24.28
C ALA A 97 24.92 -33.02 -23.59
N VAL A 98 24.20 -33.93 -22.91
CA VAL A 98 24.42 -35.40 -22.83
C VAL A 98 25.72 -35.95 -22.20
N ALA A 99 25.58 -36.74 -21.13
CA ALA A 99 25.88 -38.19 -21.11
C ALA A 99 25.99 -38.75 -19.68
N GLU A 100 25.05 -39.63 -19.32
CA GLU A 100 25.16 -40.61 -18.22
C GLU A 100 26.22 -41.68 -18.52
N PRO A 101 26.70 -42.41 -17.50
CA PRO A 101 26.24 -43.79 -17.39
C PRO A 101 26.00 -44.32 -15.95
N GLU A 102 24.95 -45.13 -15.82
CA GLU A 102 24.68 -46.20 -14.81
C GLU A 102 25.44 -47.50 -15.17
N PRO A 103 25.38 -48.63 -14.42
CA PRO A 103 25.29 -48.87 -12.96
C PRO A 103 26.19 -50.05 -12.45
N GLU A 104 26.00 -50.44 -11.17
CA GLU A 104 26.27 -51.74 -10.47
C GLU A 104 27.67 -52.05 -9.87
N PRO A 105 27.79 -52.96 -8.84
CA PRO A 105 26.77 -53.75 -8.11
C PRO A 105 26.83 -53.66 -6.54
N GLU A 106 25.81 -54.24 -5.90
CA GLU A 106 25.59 -54.41 -4.45
C GLU A 106 26.68 -55.23 -3.71
N PRO A 107 26.82 -55.02 -2.39
CA PRO A 107 26.47 -56.12 -1.48
C PRO A 107 25.71 -55.70 -0.21
N GLU A 108 24.64 -56.45 0.13
CA GLU A 108 24.02 -56.55 1.46
C GLU A 108 24.83 -57.48 2.40
N PRO A 109 24.50 -57.65 3.70
CA PRO A 109 23.88 -56.73 4.69
C PRO A 109 24.60 -56.80 6.06
N GLU A 110 24.52 -55.77 6.93
CA GLU A 110 24.63 -55.92 8.41
C GLU A 110 24.34 -54.60 9.20
N PRO A 111 24.08 -54.65 10.52
CA PRO A 111 22.78 -54.44 11.18
C PRO A 111 22.39 -52.97 11.44
N ALA A 112 21.07 -52.72 11.53
CA ALA A 112 20.45 -51.40 11.65
C ALA A 112 20.85 -50.62 12.93
N PRO A 113 21.48 -49.42 12.81
CA PRO A 113 21.58 -48.47 13.91
C PRO A 113 20.26 -47.69 14.07
N ALA A 114 19.85 -47.52 15.32
CA ALA A 114 18.66 -46.80 15.76
C ALA A 114 18.36 -45.52 14.94
N ALA A 115 17.10 -45.35 14.54
CA ALA A 115 16.58 -44.27 13.71
C ALA A 115 17.07 -42.89 14.18
N ALA A 116 18.15 -42.39 13.55
CA ALA A 116 18.61 -41.03 13.72
C ALA A 116 17.55 -40.07 13.15
N LYS A 117 17.10 -39.13 13.97
CA LYS A 117 16.15 -38.07 13.59
C LYS A 117 16.51 -37.52 12.20
N PRO A 118 15.54 -37.37 11.28
CA PRO A 118 15.84 -37.01 9.90
C PRO A 118 16.65 -35.72 9.86
N ARG A 119 17.85 -35.80 9.26
CA ARG A 119 18.74 -34.65 9.07
C ARG A 119 17.94 -33.62 8.26
N PRO A 120 17.81 -32.36 8.72
CA PRO A 120 17.05 -31.37 7.97
C PRO A 120 17.66 -31.21 6.58
N THR A 121 16.90 -31.44 5.52
CA THR A 121 17.37 -31.32 4.13
C THR A 121 17.29 -29.87 3.63
N GLY A 122 18.20 -29.55 2.69
CA GLY A 122 18.23 -28.34 1.87
C GLY A 122 17.97 -27.02 2.61
N ALA A 123 16.78 -26.46 2.44
CA ALA A 123 16.41 -25.14 2.95
C ALA A 123 16.45 -25.03 4.48
N LYS A 124 16.05 -26.08 5.21
CA LYS A 124 16.03 -26.05 6.69
C LYS A 124 17.44 -26.01 7.28
N ARG A 125 18.43 -26.60 6.60
CA ARG A 125 19.86 -26.50 6.96
C ARG A 125 20.38 -25.10 6.77
N VAL A 126 20.06 -24.47 5.63
CA VAL A 126 20.48 -23.09 5.32
C VAL A 126 19.88 -22.12 6.34
N VAL A 127 18.58 -22.23 6.63
CA VAL A 127 17.91 -21.40 7.65
C VAL A 127 18.56 -21.57 9.02
N LYS A 128 18.83 -22.81 9.45
CA LYS A 128 19.46 -23.08 10.75
C LYS A 128 20.90 -22.55 10.81
N ALA A 129 21.65 -22.63 9.71
CA ALA A 129 23.01 -22.09 9.61
C ALA A 129 23.02 -20.55 9.64
N VAL A 130 22.09 -19.90 8.92
CA VAL A 130 21.90 -18.45 8.95
C VAL A 130 21.48 -17.98 10.34
N GLN A 131 20.54 -18.68 10.98
CA GLN A 131 20.09 -18.39 12.34
C GLN A 131 21.22 -18.56 13.37
N TRP A 132 22.07 -19.58 13.21
CA TRP A 132 23.24 -19.78 14.06
C TRP A 132 24.29 -18.67 13.86
N ARG A 133 24.58 -18.27 12.63
CA ARG A 133 25.46 -17.12 12.33
C ARG A 133 24.91 -15.82 12.91
N TYR A 134 23.60 -15.59 12.80
CA TYR A 134 22.94 -14.44 13.40
C TYR A 134 23.02 -14.44 14.94
N ARG A 135 22.82 -15.58 15.59
CA ARG A 135 23.02 -15.73 17.05
C ARG A 135 24.47 -15.50 17.47
N ARG A 136 25.43 -15.96 16.67
CA ARG A 136 26.86 -15.78 16.95
C ARG A 136 27.25 -14.30 16.85
N LEU A 137 26.79 -13.60 15.81
CA LEU A 137 26.97 -12.15 15.68
C LEU A 137 26.31 -11.38 16.82
N ARG A 138 25.12 -11.80 17.26
CA ARG A 138 24.41 -11.18 18.40
C ARG A 138 25.13 -11.41 19.74
N ARG A 139 25.78 -12.57 19.94
CA ARG A 139 26.58 -12.86 21.14
C ARG A 139 27.92 -12.12 21.17
N ALA A 140 28.52 -11.88 20.00
CA ALA A 140 29.76 -11.11 19.84
C ALA A 140 29.56 -9.58 19.93
N GLY A 141 28.53 -9.10 20.65
CA GLY A 141 28.24 -7.67 20.80
C GLY A 141 27.58 -6.98 19.59
N GLY A 142 27.39 -7.69 18.47
CA GLY A 142 26.80 -7.17 17.24
C GLY A 142 25.28 -7.03 17.30
N LYS A 143 24.76 -6.11 18.13
CA LYS A 143 23.33 -5.68 18.05
C LYS A 143 23.06 -4.77 16.85
N VAL A 144 24.09 -4.38 16.10
CA VAL A 144 24.00 -3.35 15.07
C VAL A 144 24.59 -3.90 13.77
N LEU A 145 23.72 -4.26 12.82
CA LEU A 145 24.15 -4.42 11.43
C LEU A 145 24.95 -3.17 11.03
N PRO A 146 26.13 -3.30 10.40
CA PRO A 146 26.93 -2.15 10.00
C PRO A 146 26.08 -1.19 9.15
N LYS A 147 26.30 0.12 9.33
CA LYS A 147 25.47 1.18 8.72
C LYS A 147 25.35 1.02 7.19
N SER A 148 26.38 0.48 6.53
CA SER A 148 26.40 0.17 5.09
C SER A 148 25.33 -0.87 4.70
N ILE A 149 25.20 -1.95 5.46
CA ILE A 149 24.19 -3.00 5.24
C ILE A 149 22.78 -2.45 5.52
N LYS A 150 22.60 -1.65 6.58
CA LYS A 150 21.30 -1.00 6.86
C LYS A 150 20.84 -0.05 5.75
N LYS A 151 21.79 0.61 5.07
CA LYS A 151 21.52 1.53 3.95
C LYS A 151 21.40 0.82 2.60
N ALA A 152 21.72 -0.47 2.51
CA ALA A 152 21.58 -1.23 1.27
C ALA A 152 20.13 -1.22 0.79
N ALA A 153 19.94 -1.01 -0.51
CA ALA A 153 18.62 -0.98 -1.17
C ALA A 153 17.67 -2.13 -0.77
N PRO A 154 18.09 -3.41 -0.70
CA PRO A 154 17.18 -4.49 -0.32
C PRO A 154 16.69 -4.38 1.12
N ILE A 155 17.53 -3.93 2.05
CA ILE A 155 17.14 -3.75 3.45
C ILE A 155 16.25 -2.52 3.61
N ARG A 156 16.52 -1.44 2.85
CA ARG A 156 15.61 -0.29 2.78
C ARG A 156 14.24 -0.70 2.22
N LYS A 157 14.18 -1.51 1.17
CA LYS A 157 12.93 -2.04 0.59
C LYS A 157 12.19 -2.92 1.60
N LEU A 158 12.88 -3.85 2.26
CA LEU A 158 12.27 -4.71 3.27
C LEU A 158 11.76 -3.92 4.49
N THR A 159 12.51 -2.91 4.92
CA THR A 159 12.10 -2.02 6.03
C THR A 159 10.93 -1.13 5.61
N ALA A 160 10.94 -0.59 4.40
CA ALA A 160 9.84 0.19 3.83
C ALA A 160 8.57 -0.66 3.70
N ASN A 161 8.70 -1.90 3.23
CA ASN A 161 7.59 -2.85 3.13
C ASN A 161 7.03 -3.20 4.51
N ARG A 162 7.89 -3.40 5.53
CA ARG A 162 7.43 -3.61 6.91
C ARG A 162 6.69 -2.38 7.46
N ARG A 163 7.25 -1.18 7.30
CA ARG A 163 6.59 0.06 7.73
C ARG A 163 5.25 0.29 7.02
N GLY A 164 5.16 -0.03 5.73
CA GLY A 164 3.91 0.01 4.97
C GLY A 164 2.88 -1.00 5.50
N ASN A 165 3.33 -2.22 5.81
CA ASN A 165 2.47 -3.26 6.38
C ASN A 165 2.00 -2.91 7.81
N ASP A 166 2.87 -2.30 8.61
CA ASP A 166 2.52 -1.79 9.94
C ASP A 166 1.55 -0.61 9.85
N LEU A 167 1.71 0.28 8.86
CA LEU A 167 0.79 1.40 8.62
C LEU A 167 -0.61 0.90 8.26
N SER A 168 -0.73 -0.02 7.30
CA SER A 168 -2.01 -0.62 6.94
C SER A 168 -2.71 -1.26 8.14
N LYS A 169 -1.94 -2.00 8.96
CA LYS A 169 -2.47 -2.65 10.15
C LYS A 169 -2.97 -1.66 11.19
N ASN A 170 -2.15 -0.67 11.51
CA ASN A 170 -2.50 0.38 12.46
C ASN A 170 -3.68 1.22 11.96
N TYR A 171 -3.74 1.50 10.65
CA TYR A 171 -4.84 2.22 10.01
C TYR A 171 -6.16 1.50 10.26
N TRP A 172 -6.26 0.23 9.90
CA TRP A 172 -7.47 -0.56 10.14
C TRP A 172 -7.78 -0.73 11.63
N THR A 173 -6.78 -0.95 12.51
CA THR A 173 -7.03 -1.00 13.96
C THR A 173 -7.68 0.30 14.44
N ARG A 174 -7.26 1.46 13.92
CA ARG A 174 -7.90 2.74 14.23
C ARG A 174 -9.30 2.87 13.65
N VAL A 175 -9.51 2.49 12.39
CA VAL A 175 -10.85 2.45 11.75
C VAL A 175 -11.80 1.60 12.60
N GLN A 176 -11.39 0.38 12.95
CA GLN A 176 -12.20 -0.55 13.73
C GLN A 176 -12.49 -0.05 15.16
N SER A 177 -11.52 0.63 15.79
CA SER A 177 -11.70 1.18 17.14
C SER A 177 -12.65 2.37 17.21
N ARG A 178 -12.99 2.98 16.06
CA ARG A 178 -13.75 4.22 15.97
C ARG A 178 -15.19 3.95 15.53
N PRO A 179 -16.17 4.02 16.45
CA PRO A 179 -17.56 3.70 16.13
C PRO A 179 -18.20 4.74 15.21
N ASP A 180 -17.75 5.99 15.26
CA ASP A 180 -18.15 7.06 14.36
C ASP A 180 -17.78 6.75 12.90
N VAL A 181 -16.54 6.29 12.67
CA VAL A 181 -16.08 5.89 11.33
C VAL A 181 -16.89 4.70 10.81
N MET A 182 -17.14 3.70 11.67
CA MET A 182 -17.91 2.51 11.26
C MET A 182 -19.36 2.85 10.88
N LYS A 183 -19.98 3.83 11.54
CA LYS A 183 -21.31 4.34 11.18
C LYS A 183 -21.31 5.06 9.82
N VAL A 184 -20.29 5.87 9.55
CA VAL A 184 -20.12 6.52 8.24
C VAL A 184 -19.97 5.49 7.12
N VAL A 185 -19.14 4.46 7.36
CA VAL A 185 -18.96 3.35 6.42
C VAL A 185 -20.24 2.53 6.24
N GLU A 186 -21.13 2.47 7.25
CA GLU A 186 -22.43 1.79 7.17
C GLU A 186 -23.47 2.51 6.34
N GLN A 187 -23.39 3.83 6.28
CA GLN A 187 -24.26 4.64 5.45
C GLN A 187 -23.75 4.74 4.00
N ALA A 188 -22.59 4.15 3.69
CA ALA A 188 -21.97 4.27 2.38
C ALA A 188 -22.63 3.34 1.37
N ASP A 189 -22.88 3.85 0.16
CA ASP A 189 -23.27 3.05 -0.99
C ASP A 189 -22.04 2.33 -1.58
N VAL A 190 -20.87 2.98 -1.55
CA VAL A 190 -19.60 2.43 -2.05
C VAL A 190 -18.44 2.90 -1.16
N VAL A 191 -17.52 1.98 -0.85
CA VAL A 191 -16.28 2.29 -0.12
C VAL A 191 -15.07 2.12 -1.04
N ILE A 192 -14.22 3.14 -1.13
CA ILE A 192 -13.07 3.18 -2.04
C ILE A 192 -11.77 3.19 -1.24
N ALA A 193 -10.91 2.21 -1.48
CA ALA A 193 -9.52 2.24 -1.03
C ALA A 193 -8.65 2.97 -2.07
N LEU A 194 -8.10 4.14 -1.70
CA LEU A 194 -7.35 5.01 -2.62
C LEU A 194 -5.86 4.66 -2.75
N ASP A 195 -5.26 4.09 -1.70
CA ASP A 195 -3.83 3.81 -1.66
C ASP A 195 -3.48 2.48 -1.00
N ALA A 196 -2.25 2.02 -1.22
CA ALA A 196 -1.76 0.74 -0.69
C ALA A 196 -1.93 0.59 0.83
N GLY A 197 -1.86 1.68 1.60
CA GLY A 197 -2.07 1.65 3.04
C GLY A 197 -3.52 1.32 3.40
N SER A 198 -4.47 1.84 2.62
CA SER A 198 -5.92 1.66 2.80
C SER A 198 -6.45 0.32 2.27
N ILE A 199 -5.74 -0.37 1.36
CA ILE A 199 -6.20 -1.63 0.75
C ILE A 199 -6.52 -2.68 1.81
N TRP A 200 -5.68 -2.83 2.85
CA TRP A 200 -5.94 -3.82 3.89
C TRP A 200 -7.23 -3.53 4.65
N ALA A 201 -7.51 -2.26 4.95
CA ALA A 201 -8.76 -1.87 5.59
C ALA A 201 -9.97 -2.11 4.66
N GLY A 202 -9.85 -1.75 3.37
CA GLY A 202 -10.91 -2.03 2.40
C GLY A 202 -11.19 -3.53 2.27
N TRP A 203 -10.15 -4.35 2.21
CA TRP A 203 -10.30 -5.81 2.19
C TRP A 203 -10.98 -6.33 3.46
N GLN A 204 -10.59 -5.88 4.65
CA GLN A 204 -11.23 -6.27 5.91
C GLN A 204 -12.70 -5.84 5.99
N LEU A 205 -13.04 -4.66 5.45
CA LEU A 205 -14.43 -4.20 5.36
C LEU A 205 -15.25 -5.12 4.45
N GLY A 206 -14.76 -5.44 3.25
CA GLY A 206 -15.47 -6.32 2.32
C GLY A 206 -15.62 -7.76 2.83
N GLN A 207 -14.72 -8.24 3.69
CA GLN A 207 -14.88 -9.54 4.35
C GLN A 207 -15.96 -9.53 5.44
N ARG A 208 -16.20 -8.38 6.07
CA ARG A 208 -17.18 -8.23 7.15
C ARG A 208 -18.55 -7.78 6.66
N ARG A 209 -18.60 -7.14 5.50
CA ARG A 209 -19.76 -6.47 4.91
C ARG A 209 -19.90 -6.90 3.48
N THR A 210 -20.86 -7.78 3.23
CA THR A 210 -21.18 -8.27 1.90
C THR A 210 -22.25 -7.42 1.21
N ASP A 211 -22.87 -6.51 1.95
CA ASP A 211 -23.92 -5.57 1.53
C ASP A 211 -23.33 -4.34 0.82
N THR A 212 -22.23 -3.78 1.33
CA THR A 212 -21.59 -2.59 0.73
C THR A 212 -20.41 -2.99 -0.16
N PRO A 213 -20.41 -2.65 -1.46
CA PRO A 213 -19.26 -2.92 -2.32
C PRO A 213 -18.04 -2.12 -1.88
N VAL A 214 -16.93 -2.83 -1.66
CA VAL A 214 -15.62 -2.23 -1.42
C VAL A 214 -14.73 -2.40 -2.64
N VAL A 215 -14.26 -1.28 -3.17
CA VAL A 215 -13.50 -1.22 -4.43
C VAL A 215 -12.12 -0.66 -4.22
N LEU A 216 -11.20 -1.09 -5.09
CA LEU A 216 -9.82 -0.63 -5.12
C LEU A 216 -9.66 0.39 -6.25
N GLY A 217 -9.50 1.66 -5.88
CA GLY A 217 -9.32 2.76 -6.83
C GLY A 217 -10.61 3.28 -7.47
N LEU A 218 -10.49 4.46 -8.08
CA LEU A 218 -11.59 5.23 -8.67
C LEU A 218 -12.24 4.59 -9.91
N PRO A 219 -11.48 3.99 -10.87
CA PRO A 219 -12.10 3.40 -12.05
C PRO A 219 -13.03 2.23 -11.73
N ALA A 220 -12.69 1.45 -10.70
CA ALA A 220 -13.55 0.37 -10.20
C ALA A 220 -14.80 0.94 -9.53
N ALA A 221 -14.64 1.99 -8.73
CA ALA A 221 -15.77 2.68 -8.09
C ALA A 221 -16.76 3.23 -9.10
N ARG A 222 -16.28 3.86 -10.18
CA ARG A 222 -17.13 4.40 -11.24
C ARG A 222 -18.06 3.34 -11.82
N ARG A 223 -17.54 2.13 -12.06
CA ARG A 223 -18.33 1.01 -12.59
C ARG A 223 -19.41 0.56 -11.61
N GLU A 224 -19.11 0.49 -10.31
CA GLU A 224 -20.12 0.13 -9.31
C GLU A 224 -21.18 1.21 -9.15
N LEU A 225 -20.79 2.49 -9.15
CA LEU A 225 -21.73 3.61 -9.13
C LEU A 225 -22.66 3.59 -10.34
N ASP A 226 -22.15 3.31 -11.54
CA ASP A 226 -22.98 3.19 -12.74
C ASP A 226 -23.93 1.98 -12.68
N ARG A 227 -23.52 0.88 -12.04
CA ARG A 227 -24.44 -0.26 -11.79
C ARG A 227 -25.54 0.09 -10.82
N LEU A 228 -25.21 0.79 -9.73
CA LEU A 228 -26.21 1.21 -8.73
C LEU A 228 -27.24 2.17 -9.33
N VAL A 229 -26.79 3.11 -10.18
CA VAL A 229 -27.72 3.99 -10.92
C VAL A 229 -28.55 3.21 -11.94
N GLY A 230 -27.93 2.30 -12.70
CA GLY A 230 -28.64 1.47 -13.66
C GLY A 230 -29.67 0.54 -13.03
N ALA A 231 -29.41 0.04 -11.82
CA ALA A 231 -30.34 -0.81 -11.07
C ALA A 231 -31.52 -0.04 -10.45
N GLY A 232 -31.39 1.28 -10.23
CA GLY A 232 -32.45 2.12 -9.66
C GLY A 232 -33.45 2.67 -10.68
N ASN A 233 -33.16 2.59 -11.98
CA ASN A 233 -33.97 3.15 -13.07
C ASN A 233 -34.72 2.08 -13.90
N GLY A 234 -34.90 0.87 -13.35
CA GLY A 234 -35.58 -0.26 -14.00
C GLY A 234 -36.95 -0.58 -13.40
#